data_AF-A0A9E5CIP1-F1
#
_entry.id   AF-A0A9E5CIP1-F1
#
_cell.length_a   1.000
_cell.length_b   1.000
_cell.length_c   1.000
_cell.angle_alpha   90.00
_cell.angle_beta   90.00
_cell.angle_gamma   90.00
#
_symmetry.space_group_name_H-M   'P 1'
#
loop_
_entity.id
_entity.type
_entity.pdbx_description
1 polymer ?
#
loop_
_entity_poly.entity_id
_entity_poly.type
_entity_poly.pdbx_seq_one_letter_code
_entity_poly.pdbx_strand_id
1 'polypeptide(L)' 'MNENYTWRNDTDPFNPGALDRIIYLDSVLSVENAFVLLLIPCCYWTRPWLRVDDVVLDAQSGYYDHLPIVVDFVIANSP' A
#
# COMPACT_ATOMS: atom_id res chain seq x y z
N MET A 1 14.96 2.93 -9.88
CA MET A 1 13.70 2.31 -10.34
C MET A 1 12.58 3.07 -9.65
N ASN A 2 11.44 3.31 -10.30
CA ASN A 2 10.35 4.06 -9.68
C ASN A 2 9.71 3.16 -8.59
N GLU A 3 9.88 3.49 -7.31
CA GLU A 3 9.47 2.64 -6.17
C GLU A 3 7.96 2.72 -5.84
N ASN A 4 7.19 3.42 -6.68
CA ASN A 4 5.78 3.74 -6.42
C ASN A 4 4.79 2.89 -7.23
N TYR A 5 5.24 1.76 -7.80
CA TYR A 5 4.33 0.85 -8.48
C TYR A 5 3.45 0.13 -7.45
N THR A 6 2.19 -0.03 -7.77
CA THR A 6 1.22 -0.78 -6.96
C THR A 6 0.79 -2.07 -7.63
N TRP A 7 1.22 -2.27 -8.88
CA TRP A 7 1.02 -3.49 -9.61
C TRP A 7 2.30 -3.86 -10.38
N ARG A 8 2.63 -5.15 -10.36
CA ARG A 8 3.77 -5.71 -11.10
C ARG A 8 3.47 -7.16 -11.41
N ASN A 9 3.70 -7.55 -12.65
CA ASN A 9 3.74 -8.95 -13.06
C ASN A 9 5.06 -9.22 -13.80
N ASP A 10 5.95 -9.99 -13.18
CA ASP A 10 7.27 -10.33 -13.75
C ASP A 10 7.21 -11.25 -14.96
N THR A 11 6.04 -11.82 -15.26
CA THR A 11 5.80 -12.65 -16.43
C THR A 11 5.20 -11.88 -17.61
N ASP A 12 4.85 -10.61 -17.41
CA ASP A 12 4.21 -9.75 -18.41
C ASP A 12 5.23 -8.78 -19.06
N PRO A 13 5.15 -8.50 -20.37
CA PRO A 13 5.96 -7.45 -21.02
C PRO A 13 5.67 -6.02 -20.55
N PHE A 14 4.57 -5.75 -19.84
CA PHE A 14 4.24 -4.42 -19.35
C PHE A 14 5.11 -4.01 -18.15
N ASN A 15 5.56 -2.76 -18.15
CA ASN A 15 6.28 -2.20 -17.01
C ASN A 15 5.37 -2.14 -15.76
N PRO A 16 5.95 -2.26 -14.54
CA PRO A 16 5.22 -2.03 -13.29
C PRO A 16 4.49 -0.69 -13.31
N GLY A 17 3.23 -0.72 -12.83
CA GLY A 17 2.32 0.41 -12.88
C GLY A 17 1.91 0.87 -11.50
N ALA A 18 1.72 2.19 -11.33
CA ALA A 18 0.93 2.71 -10.22
C ALA A 18 -0.53 2.68 -10.68
N LEU A 19 -1.29 1.65 -10.34
CA LEU A 19 -2.68 1.46 -10.77
C LEU A 19 -3.69 1.78 -9.65
N ASP A 20 -3.24 1.79 -8.40
CA ASP A 20 -4.08 2.01 -7.22
C ASP A 20 -3.92 3.44 -6.70
N ARG A 21 -4.99 4.05 -6.21
CA ARG A 21 -4.99 5.42 -5.70
C ARG A 21 -5.89 5.56 -4.48
N ILE A 22 -5.47 6.38 -3.53
CA ILE A 22 -6.32 6.90 -2.47
C ILE A 22 -6.62 8.35 -2.81
N ILE A 23 -7.91 8.68 -2.97
CA ILE A 23 -8.39 10.04 -3.22
C ILE A 23 -8.98 10.55 -1.92
N TYR A 24 -8.60 11.76 -1.50
CA TYR A 24 -9.03 12.36 -0.25
C TYR A 24 -9.31 13.86 -0.44
N LEU A 25 -10.05 14.45 0.51
CA LEU A 25 -10.32 15.89 0.55
C LEU A 25 -9.24 16.58 1.39
N ASP A 26 -8.35 17.33 0.74
CA ASP A 26 -7.26 18.05 1.39
C ASP A 26 -7.71 19.21 2.30
N SER A 27 -8.97 19.65 2.15
CA SER A 27 -9.59 20.64 3.02
C SER A 27 -9.88 20.13 4.44
N VAL A 28 -9.93 18.80 4.63
CA VAL A 28 -10.28 18.17 5.92
C VAL A 28 -9.27 17.11 6.38
N LEU A 29 -8.46 16.58 5.47
CA LEU A 29 -7.44 15.58 5.76
C LEU A 29 -6.07 16.06 5.27
N SER A 30 -5.03 15.87 6.09
CA SER A 30 -3.64 15.98 5.65
C SER A 30 -2.94 14.63 5.71
N VAL A 31 -2.06 14.37 4.75
CA VAL A 31 -1.24 13.16 4.70
C VAL A 31 -0.04 13.34 5.62
N GLU A 32 0.08 12.47 6.62
CA GLU A 32 1.25 12.42 7.51
C GLU A 32 2.33 11.50 6.95
N ASN A 33 1.93 10.30 6.51
CA ASN A 33 2.81 9.31 5.88
C ASN A 33 2.09 8.60 4.74
N ALA A 34 2.81 8.24 3.69
CA ALA A 34 2.29 7.45 2.58
C ALA A 34 3.39 6.54 2.01
N PHE A 35 3.06 5.27 1.78
CA PHE A 35 3.98 4.32 1.16
C PHE A 35 3.22 3.17 0.49
N VAL A 36 3.87 2.53 -0.48
CA VAL A 36 3.45 1.23 -1.00
C VAL A 36 4.03 0.15 -0.10
N LEU A 37 3.18 -0.71 0.44
CA LEU A 37 3.60 -1.81 1.29
C LEU A 37 4.13 -2.95 0.43
N LEU A 38 5.46 -3.10 0.41
CA LEU A 38 6.11 -4.30 -0.07
C LEU A 38 6.30 -5.26 1.11
N LEU A 39 5.62 -6.40 1.05
CA LEU A 39 5.71 -7.45 2.03
C LEU A 39 7.04 -8.21 1.87
N ILE A 40 8.11 -7.71 2.51
CA ILE A 40 9.39 -8.41 2.56
C ILE A 40 9.47 -9.23 3.87
N PRO A 41 9.75 -10.55 3.82
CA PRO A 41 9.90 -11.45 4.98
C PRO A 41 10.70 -10.91 6.17
N CYS A 42 11.69 -10.04 5.94
CA CYS A 42 12.56 -9.56 7.00
C CYS A 42 12.07 -8.30 7.73
N CYS A 43 11.09 -7.54 7.20
CA CYS A 43 10.72 -6.23 7.74
C CYS A 43 9.31 -6.15 8.37
N TYR A 44 8.56 -7.26 8.43
CA TYR A 44 7.25 -7.34 9.07
C TYR A 44 7.18 -6.81 10.52
N TRP A 45 8.32 -6.79 11.21
CA TRP A 45 8.39 -6.55 12.65
C TRP A 45 8.21 -5.08 13.08
N THR A 46 8.18 -4.11 12.15
CA THR A 46 8.10 -2.68 12.51
C THR A 46 6.67 -2.14 12.63
N ARG A 47 5.64 -2.88 12.21
CA ARG A 47 4.22 -2.48 12.30
C ARG A 47 3.37 -3.64 12.83
N PRO A 48 3.24 -3.82 14.16
CA PRO A 48 2.62 -5.02 14.75
C PRO A 48 1.12 -5.17 14.44
N TRP A 49 0.46 -4.13 13.94
CA TRP A 49 -0.94 -4.15 13.51
C TRP A 49 -1.14 -4.49 12.03
N LEU A 50 -0.07 -4.62 11.24
CA LEU A 50 -0.16 -4.91 9.81
C LEU A 50 0.36 -6.32 9.57
N ARG A 51 -0.56 -7.26 9.34
CA ARG A 51 -0.24 -8.68 9.18
C ARG A 51 -0.16 -9.04 7.70
N VAL A 52 0.58 -10.10 7.42
CA VAL A 52 0.72 -10.61 6.04
C VAL A 52 -0.64 -11.02 5.45
N ASP A 53 -1.53 -11.57 6.25
CA ASP A 53 -2.86 -12.01 5.84
C ASP A 53 -3.87 -10.86 5.59
N ASP A 54 -3.54 -9.61 5.94
CA ASP A 54 -4.50 -8.49 5.84
C ASP A 54 -4.83 -8.09 4.40
N VAL A 55 -4.02 -8.50 3.43
CA VAL A 55 -4.06 -7.92 2.07
C VAL A 55 -4.16 -8.94 0.95
N VAL A 56 -4.62 -10.17 1.21
CA VAL A 56 -4.53 -11.33 0.28
C VAL A 56 -5.56 -11.31 -0.86
N LEU A 57 -5.12 -11.72 -2.06
CA LEU A 57 -5.96 -11.97 -3.23
C LEU A 57 -6.86 -13.19 -3.05
N ASP A 58 -6.41 -14.18 -2.28
CA ASP A 58 -7.17 -15.37 -1.87
C ASP A 58 -6.73 -15.82 -0.47
N ALA A 59 -7.43 -16.74 0.18
CA ALA A 59 -7.13 -17.23 1.53
C ALA A 59 -5.70 -17.79 1.72
N GLN A 60 -4.93 -17.93 0.65
CA GLN A 60 -3.51 -18.22 0.69
C GLN A 60 -2.69 -16.97 1.09
N SER A 61 -2.11 -17.02 2.29
CA SER A 61 -1.12 -16.02 2.74
C SER A 61 0.01 -15.85 1.72
N GLY A 62 0.41 -14.60 1.47
CA GLY A 62 1.46 -14.29 0.50
C GLY A 62 1.00 -14.15 -0.95
N TYR A 63 -0.28 -14.40 -1.25
CA TYR A 63 -0.81 -14.34 -2.62
C TYR A 63 -1.48 -12.99 -2.89
N TYR A 64 -0.84 -12.14 -3.69
CA TYR A 64 -1.31 -10.80 -4.04
C TYR A 64 -0.99 -10.51 -5.51
N ASP A 65 -1.89 -9.84 -6.23
CA ASP A 65 -1.62 -9.32 -7.57
C ASP A 65 -1.33 -7.80 -7.56
N HIS A 66 -1.64 -7.11 -6.46
CA HIS A 66 -1.35 -5.69 -6.23
C HIS A 66 -0.66 -5.48 -4.88
N LEU A 67 0.12 -4.39 -4.77
CA LEU A 67 0.75 -3.94 -3.55
C LEU A 67 -0.13 -2.90 -2.86
N PRO A 68 -0.46 -3.07 -1.57
CA PRO A 68 -1.29 -2.12 -0.84
C PRO A 68 -0.65 -0.74 -0.75
N ILE A 69 -1.47 0.30 -0.83
CA ILE A 69 -1.07 1.66 -0.45
C ILE A 69 -1.53 1.89 0.99
N VAL A 70 -0.61 2.29 1.86
CA VAL A 70 -0.92 2.67 3.24
C VAL A 70 -0.69 4.16 3.39
N VAL A 71 -1.71 4.87 3.86
CA VAL A 71 -1.66 6.32 4.13
C VAL A 71 -2.15 6.57 5.55
N ASP A 72 -1.34 7.28 6.32
CA ASP A 72 -1.70 7.79 7.63
C ASP A 72 -2.23 9.23 7.44
N PHE A 73 -3.49 9.47 7.82
CA PHE A 73 -4.14 10.78 7.72
C PHE A 73 -4.31 11.44 9.08
N VAL A 74 -4.11 12.76 9.12
CA VAL A 74 -4.55 13.61 10.23
C VAL A 74 -5.84 14.31 9.81
N ILE A 75 -6.87 14.19 10.64
CA ILE A 75 -8.12 14.94 10.46
C ILE A 75 -7.90 16.34 11.00
N ALA A 76 -8.13 17.35 10.16
CA ALA A 76 -8.21 18.72 10.63
C ALA A 76 -9.41 18.80 11.58
N ASN A 77 -9.15 19.03 12.87
CA ASN A 77 -10.22 19.33 13.81
C ASN A 77 -10.92 20.59 13.30
N SER A 78 -12.15 20.42 12.80
CA SER A 78 -13.04 21.56 12.67
C SER A 78 -13.34 22.05 14.09
N PRO A 79 -13.19 23.36 14.37
CA PRO A 79 -13.43 23.93 15.69
C PRO A 79 -14.87 23.70 16.18
#